data_AF-A0A918GJN3-F1
#
_entry.id   AF-A0A918GJN3-F1
#
_cell.length_a   1.000
_cell.length_b   1.000
_cell.length_c   1.000
_cell.angle_alpha   90.00
_cell.angle_beta   90.00
_cell.angle_gamma   90.00
#
_symmetry.space_group_name_H-M   'P 1'
#
loop_
_entity.id
_entity.type
_entity.pdbx_description
1 polymer ?
#
loop_
_entity_poly.entity_id
_entity_poly.type
_entity_poly.pdbx_seq_one_letter_code
_entity_poly.pdbx_strand_id
1 'polypeptide(L)' 'MVSTADGAQPGDPAKAAAAIIAALDADDTPLRLPLGADAVDAIVGHLDGVRAEIGAWEKVARDTAF' A
#
# COMPACT_ATOMS: atom_id res chain seq x y z
N MET A 1 2.29 -22.70 3.16
CA MET A 1 1.77 -22.62 4.55
C MET A 1 2.51 -21.46 5.19
N VAL A 2 1.83 -20.34 5.46
CA VAL A 2 2.48 -19.15 6.07
C VAL A 2 2.80 -19.52 7.52
N SER A 3 4.09 -19.63 7.84
CA SER A 3 4.60 -20.19 9.11
C SER A 3 5.35 -19.15 9.95
N THR A 4 4.91 -17.90 9.93
CA THR A 4 5.48 -16.80 10.76
C THR A 4 4.39 -15.83 11.22
N ALA A 5 3.29 -16.38 11.74
CA ALA A 5 2.29 -15.61 12.49
C ALA A 5 2.35 -16.05 13.96
N ASP A 6 3.31 -15.51 14.72
CA ASP A 6 3.49 -15.86 16.14
C ASP A 6 2.45 -15.18 17.06
N GLY A 7 1.38 -14.60 16.49
CA GLY A 7 0.30 -13.90 17.20
C GLY A 7 0.69 -12.54 17.80
N ALA A 8 1.97 -12.17 17.75
CA ALA A 8 2.50 -10.93 18.31
C ALA A 8 2.59 -9.77 17.30
N GLN A 9 2.10 -9.96 16.07
CA GLN A 9 2.11 -8.89 15.08
C GLN A 9 1.18 -7.75 15.52
N PRO A 10 1.62 -6.48 15.45
CA PRO A 10 0.80 -5.36 15.84
C PRO A 10 -0.41 -5.25 14.91
N GLY A 11 -1.61 -5.43 15.47
CA GLY A 11 -2.84 -5.36 14.71
C GLY A 11 -4.02 -6.02 15.43
N ASP A 12 -5.23 -5.66 15.03
CA ASP A 12 -6.47 -6.25 15.53
C ASP A 12 -7.18 -6.95 14.37
N PRO A 13 -7.18 -8.30 14.31
CA PRO A 13 -7.81 -9.04 13.23
C PRO A 13 -9.30 -8.76 13.07
N ALA A 14 -10.02 -8.45 14.16
CA ALA A 14 -11.44 -8.11 14.10
C ALA A 14 -11.65 -6.75 13.41
N LYS A 15 -10.79 -5.76 13.69
CA LYS A 15 -10.82 -4.47 12.98
C LYS A 15 -10.44 -4.61 11.52
N ALA A 16 -9.48 -5.47 11.19
CA ALA A 16 -9.12 -5.78 9.81
C ALA A 16 -10.29 -6.38 9.02
N ALA A 17 -11.00 -7.36 9.61
CA ALA A 17 -12.19 -7.95 8.99
C ALA A 17 -13.30 -6.91 8.78
N ALA A 18 -13.55 -6.04 9.78
CA ALA A 18 -14.53 -4.97 9.65
C ALA A 18 -14.18 -3.97 8.53
N ALA A 19 -12.90 -3.62 8.38
CA ALA A 19 -12.43 -2.74 7.31
C ALA A 19 -12.61 -3.38 5.92
N ILE A 20 -12.42 -4.70 5.79
CA ILE A 20 -12.66 -5.41 4.54
C ILE A 20 -14.14 -5.37 4.16
N ILE A 21 -15.04 -5.64 5.11
CA ILE A 21 -16.49 -5.56 4.86
C ILE A 21 -16.87 -4.14 4.42
N ALA A 22 -16.39 -3.12 5.14
CA ALA A 22 -16.65 -1.73 4.79
C ALA A 22 -16.15 -1.36 3.38
N ALA A 23 -15.01 -1.90 2.95
CA ALA A 23 -14.49 -1.67 1.60
C ALA A 23 -15.36 -2.33 0.52
N LEU A 24 -15.93 -3.51 0.79
CA LEU A 24 -16.83 -4.21 -0.12
C LEU A 24 -18.21 -3.55 -0.21
N ASP A 25 -18.66 -2.91 0.87
CA ASP A 25 -19.92 -2.17 0.93
C ASP A 25 -19.82 -0.75 0.36
N ALA A 26 -18.62 -0.27 0.02
CA ALA A 26 -18.40 1.05 -0.55
C ALA A 26 -18.87 1.14 -2.01
N ASP A 27 -19.46 2.27 -2.40
CA ASP A 27 -19.88 2.53 -3.79
C ASP A 27 -18.73 2.39 -4.80
N ASP A 28 -17.50 2.73 -4.37
CA ASP A 28 -16.26 2.52 -5.11
C ASP A 28 -15.33 1.62 -4.29
N THR A 29 -15.40 0.32 -4.54
CA THR A 29 -14.57 -0.68 -3.87
C THR A 29 -13.08 -0.49 -4.24
N PRO A 30 -12.19 -0.28 -3.26
CA PRO A 30 -10.78 -0.05 -3.55
C PRO A 30 -10.08 -1.29 -4.08
N LEU A 31 -9.20 -1.12 -5.08
CA LEU A 31 -8.33 -2.18 -5.59
C LEU A 31 -7.33 -2.68 -4.53
N ARG A 32 -6.87 -1.80 -3.63
CA ARG A 32 -5.90 -2.11 -2.57
C ARG A 32 -6.35 -1.47 -1.27
N LEU A 33 -6.34 -2.24 -0.19
CA LEU A 33 -6.66 -1.80 1.16
C LEU A 33 -5.52 -2.19 2.11
N PRO A 34 -4.53 -1.32 2.34
CA PRO A 34 -3.52 -1.53 3.37
C PRO A 34 -4.17 -1.58 4.75
N LEU A 35 -3.84 -2.59 5.55
CA LEU A 35 -4.38 -2.78 6.90
C LEU A 35 -3.22 -2.78 7.90
N GLY A 36 -3.23 -1.81 8.81
CA GLY A 36 -2.13 -1.56 9.74
C GLY A 36 -1.31 -0.33 9.36
N ALA A 37 -0.78 0.36 10.38
CA ALA A 37 0.03 1.57 10.18
C ALA A 37 1.35 1.25 9.45
N ASP A 38 1.98 0.14 9.81
CA ASP A 38 3.18 -0.38 9.15
C ASP A 38 2.97 -0.63 7.65
N ALA A 39 1.84 -1.24 7.27
CA ALA A 39 1.49 -1.47 5.88
C ALA A 39 1.30 -0.15 5.11
N VAL A 40 0.63 0.83 5.73
CA VAL A 40 0.45 2.17 5.14
C VAL A 40 1.81 2.85 4.96
N ASP A 41 2.61 2.93 6.01
CA ASP A 41 3.90 3.62 6.02
C ASP A 41 4.88 3.00 4.99
N ALA A 42 4.93 1.67 4.91
CA ALA A 42 5.78 0.96 3.96
C ALA A 42 5.37 1.23 2.50
N ILE A 43 4.07 1.20 2.21
CA ILE A 43 3.57 1.43 0.84
C ILE A 43 3.78 2.90 0.45
N VAL A 44 3.42 3.84 1.32
CA VAL A 44 3.60 5.28 1.05
C VAL A 44 5.08 5.60 0.86
N GLY A 45 5.94 5.14 1.77
CA GLY A 45 7.39 5.37 1.65
C GLY A 45 7.98 4.78 0.37
N HIS A 46 7.54 3.60 -0.05
CA HIS A 46 7.97 3.01 -1.32
C HIS A 46 7.52 3.86 -2.52
N LEU A 47 6.25 4.25 -2.57
CA LEU A 47 5.70 5.06 -3.67
C LEU A 47 6.36 6.43 -3.75
N ASP A 48 6.67 7.04 -2.61
CA ASP A 48 7.39 8.31 -2.55
C ASP A 48 8.83 8.16 -3.03
N GLY A 49 9.52 7.07 -2.68
CA GLY A 49 10.84 6.75 -3.22
C GLY A 49 10.83 6.60 -4.73
N VAL A 50 9.87 5.84 -5.27
CA VAL A 50 9.68 5.68 -6.72
C VAL A 50 9.40 7.03 -7.40
N ARG A 51 8.51 7.83 -6.83
CA ARG A 51 8.19 9.17 -7.36
C ARG A 51 9.41 10.09 -7.36
N ALA A 52 10.21 10.08 -6.29
CA ALA A 52 11.41 10.89 -6.18
C ALA A 52 12.44 10.50 -7.25
N GLU A 53 12.65 9.21 -7.47
CA GLU A 53 13.59 8.72 -8.50
C GLU A 53 13.11 9.08 -9.92
N ILE A 54 11.83 8.88 -10.21
CA ILE A 54 11.24 9.30 -11.50
C ILE A 54 11.42 10.80 -11.70
N GLY A 55 11.13 11.62 -10.68
CA GLY A 55 11.30 13.07 -10.75
C GLY A 55 12.75 13.48 -11.01
N ALA A 56 13.73 12.79 -10.41
CA ALA A 56 15.15 13.07 -10.63
C ALA A 56 15.60 12.82 -12.08
N TRP A 57 14.99 11.85 -12.76
CA TRP A 57 15.34 11.45 -14.13
C TRP A 57 14.31 11.86 -15.19
N GLU A 58 13.26 12.59 -14.80
CA GLU A 58 12.09 12.86 -15.64
C GLU A 58 12.46 13.51 -16.97
N LYS A 59 13.36 14.50 -16.95
CA LYS A 59 13.81 15.19 -18.16
C LYS A 59 14.41 14.22 -19.17
N VAL A 60 15.43 13.46 -18.75
CA VAL A 60 16.13 12.51 -19.63
C VAL A 60 15.18 11.43 -20.13
N ALA A 61 14.27 10.94 -19.27
CA ALA A 61 13.27 9.96 -19.67
C ALA A 61 12.31 10.51 -20.74
N ARG A 62 11.85 11.76 -20.58
CA ARG A 62 10.94 12.40 -21.54
C ARG A 62 11.61 12.78 -22.87
N ASP A 63 12.89 13.10 -22.84
CA ASP A 63 13.68 13.41 -24.04
C ASP A 63 13.79 12.22 -25.03
N THR A 64 13.33 11.02 -24.63
CA THR A 64 13.24 9.83 -25.51
C THR A 64 11.96 9.77 -26.36
N ALA A 65 11.00 10.68 -26.14
CA ALA A 65 9.80 10.78 -26.95
C ALA A 65 10.11 11.38 -28.34
N PHE A 66 9.42 10.88 -29.38
CA PHE A 66 9.54 11.36 -30.77
C PHE A 66 8.82 12.69 -31.01
#